data_AF-A0A2J5P7K1-F1
#
_entry.id   AF-A0A2J5P7K1-F1
#
_cell.length_a   1.000
_cell.length_b   1.000
_cell.length_c   1.000
_cell.angle_alpha   90.00
_cell.angle_beta   90.00
_cell.angle_gamma   90.00
#
_symmetry.space_group_name_H-M   'P 1'
#
loop_
_entity.id
_entity.type
_entity.pdbx_description
1 polymer ?
#
loop_
_entity_poly.entity_id
_entity_poly.type
_entity_poly.pdbx_seq_one_letter_code
_entity_poly.pdbx_strand_id
1 'polypeptide(L)'
;MCADHGVWDEGVAISPKAVTAIQAANMTLGKTGVCVLAAQAGAKMHVIDVGIDAELIPGVINMRVARGCGNIAVGPAMRRGQAEELLLEVMRYTRGLAQDGVTLFGVGELGMANTTPAAAIVSVLTGTDAQEVVGIGANLPLAKVANKVEVVRRAIAVNRPDPNDGLDVLAKVGGFDLLGMTGVMLGAASCGLPVVLDGFLSYAAALAACRIAPEVKPYLIPSHYSAEKGARTALMHLELEPYLNMGMRLGEGSGAALAMPIVEAACAMYHEMGMLAASNIVLPKG
;
A
#
# COMPACT_ATOMS: atom_id res chain seq x y z
N MET A 1 3.37 -6.17 -3.44
CA MET A 1 3.55 -7.04 -2.26
C MET A 1 2.38 -8.00 -2.15
N CYS A 2 2.62 -9.30 -2.21
CA CYS A 2 1.56 -10.31 -2.28
C CYS A 2 1.54 -11.16 -1.01
N ALA A 3 0.38 -11.27 -0.34
CA ALA A 3 0.21 -12.12 0.84
C ALA A 3 -1.25 -12.50 1.10
N ASP A 4 -1.46 -13.66 1.70
CA ASP A 4 -2.77 -14.06 2.22
C ASP A 4 -2.94 -13.73 3.70
N HIS A 5 -4.20 -13.65 4.13
CA HIS A 5 -4.56 -13.20 5.46
C HIS A 5 -5.44 -14.22 6.17
N GLY A 6 -5.08 -14.64 7.38
CA GLY A 6 -5.90 -15.56 8.18
C GLY A 6 -7.30 -15.00 8.50
N VAL A 7 -7.46 -13.68 8.53
CA VAL A 7 -8.77 -13.03 8.74
C VAL A 7 -9.77 -13.29 7.61
N TRP A 8 -9.32 -13.84 6.47
CA TRP A 8 -10.22 -14.32 5.43
C TRP A 8 -11.26 -15.31 5.98
N ASP A 9 -10.90 -16.13 6.98
CA ASP A 9 -11.77 -17.12 7.62
C ASP A 9 -12.98 -16.49 8.34
N GLU A 10 -12.95 -15.17 8.60
CA GLU A 10 -14.02 -14.42 9.26
C GLU A 10 -15.13 -13.97 8.29
N GLY A 11 -15.09 -14.38 7.02
CA GLY A 11 -16.11 -14.07 6.03
C GLY A 11 -16.13 -12.61 5.58
N VAL A 12 -15.00 -11.92 5.69
CA VAL A 12 -14.81 -10.49 5.37
C VAL A 12 -14.47 -10.21 3.90
N ALA A 13 -14.30 -11.27 3.10
CA ALA A 13 -14.07 -11.21 1.66
C ALA A 13 -15.00 -12.20 0.93
N ILE A 14 -15.35 -11.89 -0.33
CA ILE A 14 -16.15 -12.79 -1.18
C ILE A 14 -15.29 -13.60 -2.15
N SER A 15 -14.11 -13.07 -2.51
CA SER A 15 -13.19 -13.75 -3.39
C SER A 15 -12.60 -14.98 -2.69
N PRO A 16 -12.52 -16.14 -3.37
CA PRO A 16 -11.82 -17.30 -2.85
C PRO A 16 -10.37 -16.96 -2.49
N LYS A 17 -9.84 -17.52 -1.40
CA LYS A 17 -8.46 -17.27 -0.93
C LYS A 17 -7.41 -17.49 -2.04
N ALA A 18 -7.59 -18.53 -2.85
CA ALA A 18 -6.70 -18.88 -3.96
C ALA A 18 -6.55 -17.78 -5.04
N VAL A 19 -7.43 -16.77 -5.08
CA VAL A 19 -7.33 -15.65 -6.03
C VAL A 19 -6.02 -14.87 -5.84
N THR A 20 -5.48 -14.80 -4.62
CA THR A 20 -4.16 -14.19 -4.35
C THR A 20 -3.06 -14.85 -5.21
N ALA A 21 -2.93 -16.18 -5.12
CA ALA A 21 -1.93 -16.94 -5.86
C ALA A 21 -2.17 -16.90 -7.38
N ILE A 22 -3.43 -17.01 -7.82
CA ILE A 22 -3.81 -16.93 -9.23
C ILE A 22 -3.41 -15.57 -9.82
N GLN A 23 -3.72 -14.48 -9.11
CA GLN A 23 -3.40 -13.14 -9.61
C GLN A 23 -1.91 -12.83 -9.55
N ALA A 24 -1.18 -13.35 -8.56
CA ALA A 24 0.28 -13.23 -8.53
C ALA A 24 0.92 -13.91 -9.76
N ALA A 25 0.43 -15.09 -10.15
CA ALA A 25 0.84 -15.74 -11.39
C ALA A 25 0.41 -14.94 -12.64
N ASN A 26 -0.77 -14.31 -12.64
CA ASN A 26 -1.17 -13.45 -13.75
C ASN A 26 -0.30 -12.19 -13.88
N MET A 27 0.26 -11.68 -12.77
CA MET A 27 1.19 -10.55 -12.80
C MET A 27 2.49 -10.93 -13.53
N THR A 28 2.99 -12.16 -13.36
CA THR A 28 4.18 -12.63 -14.11
C THR A 28 3.91 -12.81 -15.60
N LEU A 29 2.63 -12.93 -15.99
CA LEU A 29 2.19 -13.01 -17.38
C LEU A 29 1.83 -11.64 -17.98
N GLY A 30 1.93 -10.56 -17.21
CA GLY A 30 1.60 -9.21 -17.68
C GLY A 30 0.11 -8.95 -17.90
N LYS A 31 -0.79 -9.72 -17.25
CA LYS A 31 -2.23 -9.73 -17.57
C LYS A 31 -3.12 -8.96 -16.59
N THR A 32 -2.60 -8.46 -15.48
CA THR A 32 -3.42 -7.75 -14.49
C THR A 32 -3.53 -6.26 -14.79
N GLY A 33 -4.39 -5.55 -14.05
CA GLY A 33 -4.62 -4.13 -14.26
C GLY A 33 -3.35 -3.29 -14.08
N VAL A 34 -2.58 -3.57 -13.02
CA VAL A 34 -1.29 -2.87 -12.83
C VAL A 34 -0.29 -3.20 -13.92
N CYS A 35 -0.24 -4.42 -14.46
CA CYS A 35 0.71 -4.77 -15.53
C CYS A 35 0.49 -3.91 -16.77
N VAL A 36 -0.76 -3.72 -17.17
CA VAL A 36 -1.11 -2.90 -18.34
C VAL A 36 -0.77 -1.43 -18.11
N LEU A 37 -1.12 -0.89 -16.94
CA LEU A 37 -0.88 0.53 -16.63
C LEU A 37 0.61 0.83 -16.40
N ALA A 38 1.36 -0.07 -15.77
CA ALA A 38 2.80 0.06 -15.59
C ALA A 38 3.52 0.01 -16.94
N ALA A 39 3.13 -0.91 -17.84
CA ALA A 39 3.69 -0.97 -19.20
C ALA A 39 3.41 0.33 -19.97
N GLN A 40 2.19 0.88 -19.85
CA GLN A 40 1.83 2.16 -20.46
C GLN A 40 2.66 3.33 -19.91
N ALA A 41 3.00 3.31 -18.63
CA ALA A 41 3.85 4.31 -17.97
C ALA A 41 5.36 4.04 -18.12
N GLY A 42 5.78 3.01 -18.89
CA GLY A 42 7.20 2.65 -19.02
C GLY A 42 7.84 2.07 -17.76
N ALA A 43 7.04 1.68 -16.76
CA ALA A 43 7.50 1.18 -15.47
C ALA A 43 7.63 -0.35 -15.46
N LYS A 44 8.66 -0.84 -14.74
CA LYS A 44 8.86 -2.28 -14.51
C LYS A 44 8.12 -2.73 -13.25
N MET A 45 7.41 -3.85 -13.36
CA MET A 45 6.73 -4.47 -12.22
C MET A 45 7.62 -5.51 -11.53
N HIS A 46 7.68 -5.42 -10.20
CA HIS A 46 8.30 -6.42 -9.35
C HIS A 46 7.23 -7.08 -8.49
N VAL A 47 6.94 -8.36 -8.76
CA VAL A 47 5.99 -9.16 -7.98
C VAL A 47 6.75 -9.85 -6.86
N ILE A 48 6.38 -9.57 -5.62
CA ILE A 48 7.09 -10.05 -4.43
C ILE A 48 6.10 -10.80 -3.54
N ASP A 49 6.30 -12.10 -3.39
CA ASP A 49 5.60 -12.95 -2.43
C ASP A 49 6.23 -12.76 -1.05
N VAL A 50 5.47 -12.17 -0.15
CA VAL A 50 5.84 -12.01 1.27
C VAL A 50 5.02 -12.90 2.19
N GLY A 51 4.05 -13.65 1.66
CA GLY A 51 3.09 -14.37 2.48
C GLY A 51 1.96 -15.11 1.79
N ILE A 52 2.08 -15.52 0.53
CA ILE A 52 1.00 -16.22 -0.19
C ILE A 52 0.81 -17.63 0.40
N ASP A 53 -0.44 -18.01 0.67
CA ASP A 53 -0.83 -19.35 1.13
C ASP A 53 -1.00 -20.32 -0.05
N ALA A 54 0.12 -20.59 -0.72
CA ALA A 54 0.21 -21.51 -1.86
C ALA A 54 1.63 -22.08 -1.99
N GLU A 55 1.86 -22.92 -3.00
CA GLU A 55 3.23 -23.23 -3.44
C GLU A 55 3.91 -21.98 -4.02
N LEU A 56 5.24 -21.99 -4.05
CA LEU A 56 6.01 -20.89 -4.65
C LEU A 56 5.67 -20.77 -6.15
N ILE A 57 5.47 -19.55 -6.60
CA ILE A 57 5.06 -19.24 -7.98
C ILE A 57 6.31 -18.86 -8.78
N PRO A 58 6.66 -19.58 -9.86
CA PRO A 58 7.79 -19.22 -10.71
C PRO A 58 7.66 -17.79 -11.26
N GLY A 59 8.75 -17.03 -11.24
CA GLY A 59 8.78 -15.64 -11.69
C GLY A 59 8.37 -14.61 -10.64
N VAL A 60 7.92 -15.04 -9.45
CA VAL A 60 7.67 -14.17 -8.30
C VAL A 60 8.90 -14.16 -7.38
N ILE A 61 9.30 -12.97 -6.92
CA ILE A 61 10.40 -12.80 -5.97
C ILE A 61 9.96 -13.37 -4.61
N ASN A 62 10.74 -14.29 -4.08
CA ASN A 62 10.43 -14.96 -2.82
C ASN A 62 11.05 -14.22 -1.63
N MET A 63 10.20 -13.58 -0.84
CA MET A 63 10.50 -13.04 0.51
C MET A 63 9.48 -13.58 1.51
N ARG A 64 8.99 -14.81 1.28
CA ARG A 64 7.81 -15.33 1.96
C ARG A 64 8.12 -15.64 3.42
N VAL A 65 7.45 -14.92 4.32
CA VAL A 65 7.61 -15.08 5.77
C VAL A 65 6.88 -16.34 6.27
N ALA A 66 5.65 -16.56 5.80
CA ALA A 66 4.84 -17.73 6.11
C ALA A 66 3.79 -17.97 5.00
N ARG A 67 3.01 -19.04 5.11
CA ARG A 67 1.82 -19.24 4.25
C ARG A 67 0.63 -18.51 4.88
N GLY A 68 0.43 -17.27 4.47
CA GLY A 68 -0.54 -16.37 5.07
C GLY A 68 -0.12 -15.86 6.45
N CYS A 69 -0.56 -14.66 6.81
CA CYS A 69 -0.42 -14.15 8.17
C CYS A 69 -1.50 -14.74 9.11
N GLY A 70 -1.30 -14.60 10.43
CA GLY A 70 -2.26 -15.00 11.44
C GLY A 70 -3.61 -14.30 11.30
N ASN A 71 -4.68 -14.93 11.80
CA ASN A 71 -6.00 -14.30 11.86
C ASN A 71 -6.02 -13.22 12.94
N ILE A 72 -5.99 -11.96 12.50
CA ILE A 72 -5.95 -10.78 13.38
C ILE A 72 -7.12 -10.72 14.37
N ALA A 73 -8.24 -11.40 14.08
CA ALA A 73 -9.45 -11.37 14.90
C ALA A 73 -9.33 -12.21 16.18
N VAL A 74 -8.30 -13.06 16.30
CA VAL A 74 -8.07 -13.96 17.45
C VAL A 74 -6.65 -13.89 18.00
N GLY A 75 -5.75 -13.13 17.36
CA GLY A 75 -4.35 -12.97 17.77
C GLY A 75 -3.61 -12.08 16.79
N PRO A 76 -2.27 -11.98 16.87
CA PRO A 76 -1.50 -11.10 16.01
C PRO A 76 -1.33 -11.66 14.59
N ALA A 77 -1.20 -10.79 13.60
CA ALA A 77 -0.86 -11.17 12.23
C ALA A 77 0.50 -11.89 12.15
N MET A 78 1.49 -11.42 12.92
CA MET A 78 2.83 -11.98 12.96
C MET A 78 3.55 -11.63 14.26
N ARG A 79 4.67 -12.32 14.54
CA ARG A 79 5.55 -11.93 15.65
C ARG A 79 6.32 -10.66 15.28
N ARG A 80 6.65 -9.83 16.28
CA ARG A 80 7.44 -8.61 16.06
C ARG A 80 8.76 -8.87 15.33
N GLY A 81 9.50 -9.92 15.70
CA GLY A 81 10.75 -10.29 15.02
C GLY A 81 10.57 -10.59 13.53
N GLN A 82 9.47 -11.25 13.14
CA GLN A 82 9.15 -11.45 11.72
C GLN A 82 8.85 -10.13 11.02
N ALA A 83 8.22 -9.19 11.73
CA ALA A 83 7.94 -7.87 11.19
C ALA A 83 9.24 -7.08 10.94
N GLU A 84 10.16 -7.09 11.89
CA GLU A 84 11.48 -6.46 11.78
C GLU A 84 12.31 -7.06 10.63
N GLU A 85 12.35 -8.39 10.52
CA GLU A 85 13.07 -9.11 9.48
C GLU A 85 12.56 -8.75 8.08
N LEU A 86 11.24 -8.86 7.85
CA LEU A 86 10.64 -8.56 6.55
C LEU A 86 10.81 -7.08 6.19
N LEU A 87 10.64 -6.17 7.17
CA LEU A 87 10.81 -4.74 6.92
C LEU A 87 12.24 -4.44 6.43
N LEU A 88 13.25 -4.98 7.12
CA LEU A 88 14.65 -4.80 6.74
C LEU A 88 14.97 -5.46 5.40
N GLU A 89 14.40 -6.62 5.10
CA GLU A 89 14.58 -7.30 3.81
C GLU A 89 14.04 -6.48 2.64
N VAL A 90 12.82 -5.97 2.76
CA VAL A 90 12.21 -5.14 1.71
C VAL A 90 12.95 -3.82 1.57
N MET A 91 13.36 -3.17 2.67
CA MET A 91 14.18 -1.96 2.62
C MET A 91 15.49 -2.21 1.86
N ARG A 92 16.19 -3.32 2.14
CA ARG A 92 17.42 -3.69 1.41
C ARG A 92 17.16 -3.89 -0.07
N TYR A 93 16.07 -4.58 -0.41
CA TYR A 93 15.69 -4.81 -1.80
C TYR A 93 15.39 -3.51 -2.55
N THR A 94 14.58 -2.62 -1.97
CA THR A 94 14.28 -1.30 -2.55
C THR A 94 15.54 -0.45 -2.73
N ARG A 95 16.46 -0.48 -1.76
CA ARG A 95 17.76 0.21 -1.88
C ARG A 95 18.62 -0.38 -2.99
N GLY A 96 18.58 -1.69 -3.20
CA GLY A 96 19.25 -2.34 -4.33
C GLY A 96 18.73 -1.83 -5.67
N LEU A 97 17.41 -1.74 -5.84
CA LEU A 97 16.82 -1.16 -7.06
C LEU A 97 17.21 0.30 -7.29
N ALA A 98 17.35 1.09 -6.22
CA ALA A 98 17.85 2.46 -6.32
C ALA A 98 19.30 2.51 -6.82
N GLN A 99 20.16 1.58 -6.36
CA GLN A 99 21.54 1.45 -6.85
C GLN A 99 21.60 1.04 -8.33
N ASP A 100 20.61 0.26 -8.78
CA ASP A 100 20.45 -0.14 -10.18
C ASP A 100 19.84 0.97 -11.07
N GLY A 101 19.61 2.17 -10.51
CA GLY A 101 19.19 3.36 -11.25
C GLY A 101 17.69 3.66 -11.23
N VAL A 102 16.90 2.96 -10.41
CA VAL A 102 15.48 3.34 -10.19
C VAL A 102 15.42 4.65 -9.41
N THR A 103 14.73 5.65 -9.97
CA THR A 103 14.58 6.99 -9.36
C THR A 103 13.16 7.30 -8.90
N LEU A 104 12.18 6.46 -9.26
CA LEU A 104 10.78 6.61 -8.88
C LEU A 104 10.20 5.22 -8.56
N PHE A 105 9.63 5.08 -7.37
CA PHE A 105 8.92 3.87 -6.97
C PHE A 105 7.42 4.08 -6.98
N GLY A 106 6.67 3.01 -7.22
CA GLY A 106 5.25 2.91 -6.90
C GLY A 106 5.03 1.70 -5.99
N VAL A 107 4.08 1.80 -5.07
CA VAL A 107 3.71 0.67 -4.20
C VAL A 107 2.36 0.09 -4.59
N GLY A 108 2.21 -1.22 -4.39
CA GLY A 108 0.99 -1.95 -4.66
C GLY A 108 0.94 -3.24 -3.86
N GLU A 109 -0.26 -3.78 -3.69
CA GLU A 109 -0.49 -5.01 -2.96
C GLU A 109 -1.36 -6.00 -3.75
N LEU A 110 -1.36 -7.25 -3.29
CA LEU A 110 -2.34 -8.24 -3.71
C LEU A 110 -2.56 -9.21 -2.57
N GLY A 111 -3.75 -9.19 -1.98
CA GLY A 111 -4.09 -10.12 -0.91
C GLY A 111 -5.58 -10.20 -0.64
N MET A 112 -6.14 -11.41 -0.63
CA MET A 112 -7.55 -11.56 -0.27
C MET A 112 -7.77 -11.19 1.21
N ALA A 113 -8.88 -10.50 1.48
CA ALA A 113 -9.29 -9.97 2.79
C ALA A 113 -8.47 -8.80 3.37
N ASN A 114 -7.42 -8.32 2.70
CA ASN A 114 -6.46 -7.35 3.24
C ASN A 114 -7.01 -5.93 3.52
N THR A 115 -8.14 -5.55 2.93
CA THR A 115 -8.85 -4.30 3.31
C THR A 115 -9.31 -4.32 4.77
N THR A 116 -9.40 -5.50 5.41
CA THR A 116 -9.71 -5.65 6.85
C THR A 116 -8.55 -5.19 7.75
N PRO A 117 -7.32 -5.74 7.63
CA PRO A 117 -6.18 -5.20 8.37
C PRO A 117 -5.86 -3.75 8.00
N ALA A 118 -6.04 -3.34 6.73
CA ALA A 118 -5.88 -1.92 6.36
C ALA A 118 -6.82 -1.00 7.17
N ALA A 119 -8.09 -1.37 7.31
CA ALA A 119 -9.04 -0.62 8.12
C ALA A 119 -8.69 -0.64 9.62
N ALA A 120 -8.16 -1.75 10.14
CA ALA A 120 -7.68 -1.83 11.51
C ALA A 120 -6.50 -0.90 11.77
N ILE A 121 -5.50 -0.87 10.88
CA ILE A 121 -4.36 0.05 10.94
C ILE A 121 -4.84 1.51 10.93
N VAL A 122 -5.70 1.87 9.96
CA VAL A 122 -6.23 3.24 9.86
C VAL A 122 -6.97 3.59 11.14
N SER A 123 -7.90 2.75 11.60
CA SER A 123 -8.66 2.97 12.84
C SER A 123 -7.75 3.25 14.04
N VAL A 124 -6.70 2.45 14.23
CA VAL A 124 -5.75 2.60 15.35
C VAL A 124 -4.91 3.87 15.22
N LEU A 125 -4.31 4.12 14.06
CA LEU A 125 -3.37 5.22 13.86
C LEU A 125 -4.04 6.59 13.76
N THR A 126 -5.33 6.63 13.40
CA THR A 126 -6.14 7.86 13.30
C THR A 126 -7.11 8.03 14.47
N GLY A 127 -7.17 7.09 15.41
CA GLY A 127 -8.13 7.10 16.52
C GLY A 127 -9.60 7.12 16.07
N THR A 128 -9.88 6.63 14.86
CA THR A 128 -11.21 6.66 14.24
C THR A 128 -11.92 5.34 14.44
N ASP A 129 -13.22 5.36 14.77
CA ASP A 129 -13.99 4.12 14.94
C ASP A 129 -14.01 3.29 13.64
N ALA A 130 -13.94 1.96 13.79
CA ALA A 130 -13.94 1.01 12.68
C ALA A 130 -15.13 1.20 11.73
N GLN A 131 -16.29 1.62 12.24
CA GLN A 131 -17.48 1.89 11.44
C GLN A 131 -17.20 2.93 10.34
N GLU A 132 -16.37 3.93 10.60
CA GLU A 132 -16.11 5.04 9.68
C GLU A 132 -15.10 4.68 8.59
N VAL A 133 -14.23 3.71 8.84
CA VAL A 133 -13.12 3.38 7.93
C VAL A 133 -13.29 2.06 7.18
N VAL A 134 -14.19 1.18 7.63
CA VAL A 134 -14.45 -0.10 6.98
C VAL A 134 -15.32 0.08 5.73
N GLY A 135 -14.75 -0.26 4.57
CA GLY A 135 -15.42 -0.30 3.27
C GLY A 135 -15.76 -1.70 2.78
N ILE A 136 -16.34 -1.74 1.57
CA ILE A 136 -16.74 -2.98 0.89
C ILE A 136 -15.56 -3.74 0.27
N GLY A 137 -14.39 -3.11 0.10
CA GLY A 137 -13.26 -3.70 -0.62
C GLY A 137 -13.67 -4.24 -2.00
N ALA A 138 -13.30 -5.49 -2.27
CA ALA A 138 -13.66 -6.22 -3.48
C ALA A 138 -15.14 -6.66 -3.50
N ASN A 139 -16.07 -5.70 -3.55
CA ASN A 139 -17.51 -5.91 -3.72
C ASN A 139 -18.18 -6.74 -2.60
N LEU A 140 -17.72 -6.62 -1.35
CA LEU A 140 -18.41 -7.26 -0.22
C LEU A 140 -19.88 -6.77 -0.16
N PRO A 141 -20.88 -7.68 -0.10
CA PRO A 141 -22.27 -7.29 0.01
C PRO A 141 -22.49 -6.41 1.24
N LEU A 142 -23.32 -5.37 1.10
CA LEU A 142 -23.58 -4.40 2.19
C LEU A 142 -24.05 -5.08 3.49
N ALA A 143 -24.83 -6.17 3.38
CA ALA A 143 -25.28 -6.96 4.51
C ALA A 143 -24.15 -7.61 5.33
N LYS A 144 -22.95 -7.79 4.76
CA LYS A 144 -21.77 -8.34 5.44
C LYS A 144 -20.83 -7.28 6.01
N VAL A 145 -21.05 -5.99 5.73
CA VAL A 145 -20.17 -4.91 6.20
C VAL A 145 -20.19 -4.80 7.72
N ALA A 146 -21.35 -4.97 8.36
CA ALA A 146 -21.45 -4.96 9.82
C ALA A 146 -20.58 -6.05 10.48
N ASN A 147 -20.55 -7.26 9.91
CA ASN A 147 -19.64 -8.32 10.37
C ASN A 147 -18.17 -7.89 10.23
N LYS A 148 -17.79 -7.30 9.10
CA LYS A 148 -16.41 -6.82 8.88
C LYS A 148 -16.01 -5.72 9.87
N VAL A 149 -16.91 -4.81 10.22
CA VAL A 149 -16.69 -3.81 11.28
C VAL A 149 -16.41 -4.49 12.62
N GLU A 150 -17.23 -5.48 12.99
CA GLU A 150 -17.04 -6.21 14.25
C GLU A 150 -15.71 -6.99 14.28
N VAL A 151 -15.32 -7.61 13.17
CA VAL A 151 -14.03 -8.28 13.03
C VAL A 151 -12.86 -7.31 13.25
N VAL A 152 -12.93 -6.08 12.70
CA VAL A 152 -11.90 -5.05 12.93
C VAL A 152 -11.86 -4.62 14.40
N ARG A 153 -13.01 -4.36 15.03
CA ARG A 153 -13.07 -4.01 16.46
C ARG A 153 -12.49 -5.12 17.34
N ARG A 154 -12.85 -6.38 17.05
CA ARG A 154 -12.34 -7.55 17.77
C ARG A 154 -10.82 -7.69 17.60
N ALA A 155 -10.31 -7.49 16.39
CA ALA A 155 -8.87 -7.54 16.12
C ALA A 155 -8.10 -6.52 16.96
N ILE A 156 -8.59 -5.27 17.04
CA ILE A 156 -8.00 -4.22 17.86
C ILE A 156 -8.08 -4.58 19.35
N ALA A 157 -9.23 -5.05 19.82
CA ALA A 157 -9.46 -5.37 21.23
C ALA A 157 -8.59 -6.52 21.74
N VAL A 158 -8.45 -7.60 20.96
CA VAL A 158 -7.66 -8.78 21.32
C VAL A 158 -6.16 -8.46 21.30
N ASN A 159 -5.70 -7.69 20.32
CA ASN A 159 -4.27 -7.45 20.14
C ASN A 159 -3.72 -6.25 20.91
N ARG A 160 -4.56 -5.24 21.20
CA ARG A 160 -4.17 -3.99 21.86
C ARG A 160 -2.90 -3.38 21.21
N PRO A 161 -2.95 -3.03 19.91
CA PRO A 161 -1.82 -2.40 19.24
C PRO A 161 -1.54 -1.02 19.85
N ASP A 162 -0.27 -0.69 20.08
CA ASP A 162 0.15 0.63 20.54
C ASP A 162 0.16 1.60 19.36
N PRO A 163 -0.73 2.61 19.31
CA PRO A 163 -0.77 3.55 18.18
C PRO A 163 0.51 4.37 18.04
N ASN A 164 1.36 4.45 19.08
CA ASN A 164 2.65 5.15 19.03
C ASN A 164 3.78 4.33 18.43
N ASP A 165 3.58 3.02 18.22
CA ASP A 165 4.55 2.12 17.61
C ASP A 165 3.96 1.53 16.32
N GLY A 166 4.30 2.15 15.18
CA GLY A 166 3.78 1.73 13.88
C GLY A 166 4.15 0.28 13.51
N LEU A 167 5.26 -0.24 14.04
CA LEU A 167 5.65 -1.63 13.82
C LEU A 167 4.84 -2.59 14.69
N ASP A 168 4.51 -2.22 15.93
CA ASP A 168 3.59 -2.98 16.78
C ASP A 168 2.20 -3.07 16.13
N VAL A 169 1.69 -1.95 15.59
CA VAL A 169 0.42 -1.92 14.86
C VAL A 169 0.43 -2.88 13.66
N LEU A 170 1.49 -2.83 12.82
CA LEU A 170 1.63 -3.71 11.66
C LEU A 170 1.75 -5.18 12.05
N ALA A 171 2.53 -5.50 13.09
CA ALA A 171 2.74 -6.87 13.54
C ALA A 171 1.45 -7.50 14.12
N LYS A 172 0.64 -6.69 14.81
CA LYS A 172 -0.60 -7.14 15.46
C LYS A 172 -1.80 -7.20 14.53
N VAL A 173 -2.15 -6.08 13.89
CA VAL A 173 -3.41 -5.95 13.14
C VAL A 173 -3.20 -5.63 11.66
N GLY A 174 -1.96 -5.73 11.17
CA GLY A 174 -1.61 -5.60 9.76
C GLY A 174 -1.56 -6.93 9.02
N GLY A 175 -0.58 -7.05 8.13
CA GLY A 175 -0.31 -8.23 7.32
C GLY A 175 1.03 -8.09 6.59
N PHE A 176 1.54 -9.17 6.00
CA PHE A 176 2.86 -9.16 5.36
C PHE A 176 2.92 -8.21 4.15
N ASP A 177 1.83 -8.08 3.40
CA ASP A 177 1.71 -7.16 2.27
C ASP A 177 1.80 -5.68 2.71
N LEU A 178 1.06 -5.30 3.75
CA LEU A 178 1.06 -3.96 4.36
C LEU A 178 2.45 -3.60 4.90
N LEU A 179 3.06 -4.51 5.65
CA LEU A 179 4.43 -4.35 6.17
C LEU A 179 5.44 -4.23 5.03
N GLY A 180 5.28 -5.03 3.98
CA GLY A 180 6.10 -4.95 2.78
C GLY A 180 6.02 -3.58 2.10
N MET A 181 4.82 -3.02 1.92
CA MET A 181 4.67 -1.67 1.37
C MET A 181 5.32 -0.61 2.26
N THR A 182 5.17 -0.72 3.58
CA THR A 182 5.89 0.15 4.54
C THR A 182 7.41 0.04 4.37
N GLY A 183 7.93 -1.17 4.14
CA GLY A 183 9.36 -1.40 3.85
C GLY A 183 9.83 -0.72 2.57
N VAL A 184 9.01 -0.71 1.50
CA VAL A 184 9.34 0.03 0.26
C VAL A 184 9.41 1.53 0.53
N MET A 185 8.45 2.08 1.28
CA MET A 185 8.41 3.50 1.61
C MET A 185 9.64 3.94 2.41
N LEU A 186 9.99 3.19 3.46
CA LEU A 186 11.17 3.45 4.28
C LEU A 186 12.47 3.26 3.49
N GLY A 187 12.53 2.23 2.64
CA GLY A 187 13.67 1.92 1.79
C GLY A 187 13.97 3.04 0.80
N ALA A 188 12.96 3.50 0.07
CA ALA A 188 13.09 4.59 -0.89
C ALA A 188 13.40 5.94 -0.22
N ALA A 189 12.72 6.27 0.88
CA ALA A 189 13.02 7.47 1.68
C ALA A 189 14.48 7.47 2.18
N SER A 190 15.01 6.31 2.61
CA SER A 190 16.42 6.19 3.02
C SER A 190 17.42 6.41 1.88
N CYS A 191 16.97 6.30 0.62
CA CYS A 191 17.74 6.66 -0.58
C CYS A 191 17.51 8.08 -1.05
N GLY A 192 16.63 8.85 -0.40
CA GLY A 192 16.23 10.16 -0.87
C GLY A 192 15.33 10.13 -2.11
N LEU A 193 14.59 9.04 -2.35
CA LEU A 193 13.82 8.83 -3.58
C LEU A 193 12.30 8.84 -3.34
N PRO A 194 11.51 9.37 -4.30
CA PRO A 194 10.06 9.44 -4.21
C PRO A 194 9.37 8.09 -4.35
N VAL A 195 8.22 7.94 -3.66
CA VAL A 195 7.32 6.80 -3.74
C VAL A 195 5.90 7.26 -4.01
N VAL A 196 5.33 6.79 -5.12
CA VAL A 196 3.94 7.02 -5.48
C VAL A 196 3.05 6.03 -4.73
N LEU A 197 2.14 6.55 -3.91
CA LEU A 197 1.12 5.79 -3.22
C LEU A 197 0.04 5.32 -4.20
N ASP A 198 -0.67 4.25 -3.87
CA ASP A 198 -1.80 3.73 -4.64
C ASP A 198 -3.12 4.09 -3.94
N GLY A 199 -3.86 3.09 -3.47
CA GLY A 199 -5.15 3.25 -2.81
C GLY A 199 -5.08 3.03 -1.29
N PHE A 200 -6.24 2.71 -0.71
CA PHE A 200 -6.46 2.60 0.74
C PHE A 200 -5.43 1.76 1.51
N LEU A 201 -5.01 0.62 0.96
CA LEU A 201 -3.99 -0.24 1.55
C LEU A 201 -2.63 0.46 1.63
N SER A 202 -2.25 1.22 0.61
CA SER A 202 -1.02 2.01 0.64
C SER A 202 -1.11 3.18 1.64
N TYR A 203 -2.29 3.77 1.85
CA TYR A 203 -2.45 4.82 2.86
C TYR A 203 -2.28 4.27 4.28
N ALA A 204 -2.81 3.07 4.55
CA ALA A 204 -2.59 2.38 5.82
C ALA A 204 -1.10 2.10 6.06
N ALA A 205 -0.39 1.59 5.05
CA ALA A 205 1.05 1.37 5.12
C ALA A 205 1.85 2.67 5.28
N ALA A 206 1.42 3.76 4.64
CA ALA A 206 2.03 5.09 4.76
C ALA A 206 1.83 5.70 6.14
N LEU A 207 0.64 5.56 6.75
CA LEU A 207 0.41 5.98 8.13
C LEU A 207 1.36 5.26 9.09
N ALA A 208 1.54 3.95 8.90
CA ALA A 208 2.49 3.17 9.68
C ALA A 208 3.94 3.60 9.42
N ALA A 209 4.33 3.85 8.16
CA ALA A 209 5.65 4.33 7.80
C ALA A 209 5.96 5.67 8.47
N CYS A 210 5.05 6.64 8.40
CA CYS A 210 5.19 7.95 9.05
C CYS A 210 5.17 7.85 10.58
N ARG A 211 4.51 6.83 11.16
CA ARG A 211 4.57 6.56 12.60
C ARG A 211 5.93 6.00 13.02
N ILE A 212 6.54 5.16 12.19
CA ILE A 212 7.87 4.58 12.43
C ILE A 212 8.96 5.64 12.25
N ALA A 213 8.89 6.41 11.16
CA ALA A 213 9.85 7.46 10.81
C ALA A 213 9.11 8.63 10.12
N PRO A 214 8.81 9.73 10.84
CA PRO A 214 8.13 10.89 10.29
C PRO A 214 8.81 11.50 9.05
N GLU A 215 10.13 11.34 8.94
CA GLU A 215 10.98 11.79 7.83
C GLU A 215 10.66 11.11 6.49
N VAL A 216 9.83 10.06 6.48
CA VAL A 216 9.34 9.43 5.25
C VAL A 216 8.34 10.34 4.51
N LYS A 217 7.56 11.15 5.23
CA LYS A 217 6.43 11.91 4.66
C LYS A 217 6.80 12.74 3.40
N PRO A 218 7.93 13.50 3.38
CA PRO A 218 8.31 14.28 2.20
C PRO A 218 8.58 13.47 0.92
N TYR A 219 8.78 12.16 1.04
CA TYR A 219 9.04 11.27 -0.10
C TYR A 219 7.76 10.63 -0.66
N LEU A 220 6.62 10.79 0.01
CA LEU A 220 5.36 10.18 -0.40
C LEU A 220 4.61 11.09 -1.37
N ILE A 221 4.27 10.55 -2.54
CA ILE A 221 3.50 11.24 -3.57
C ILE A 221 2.13 10.54 -3.69
N PRO A 222 1.00 11.21 -3.41
CA PRO A 222 -0.30 10.58 -3.59
C PRO A 222 -0.62 10.42 -5.09
N SER A 223 -1.22 9.29 -5.50
CA SER A 223 -1.70 9.15 -6.88
C SER A 223 -3.14 9.62 -7.03
N HIS A 224 -4.08 8.76 -6.60
CA HIS A 224 -5.50 8.91 -6.77
C HIS A 224 -6.23 8.88 -5.44
N TYR A 225 -7.44 9.41 -5.41
CA TYR A 225 -8.37 9.27 -4.31
C TYR A 225 -9.11 7.93 -4.46
N SER A 226 -8.78 6.96 -3.61
CA SER A 226 -9.42 5.64 -3.60
C SER A 226 -10.91 5.74 -3.24
N ALA A 227 -11.74 4.91 -3.89
CA ALA A 227 -13.17 4.81 -3.61
C ALA A 227 -13.51 3.99 -2.35
N GLU A 228 -12.52 3.53 -1.59
CA GLU A 228 -12.75 2.89 -0.29
C GLU A 228 -13.21 3.90 0.77
N LYS A 229 -14.12 3.48 1.65
CA LYS A 229 -14.78 4.36 2.64
C LYS A 229 -13.77 5.16 3.49
N GLY A 230 -12.75 4.48 4.02
CA GLY A 230 -11.75 5.08 4.90
C GLY A 230 -10.69 5.95 4.20
N ALA A 231 -10.73 6.09 2.87
CA ALA A 231 -9.71 6.82 2.12
C ALA A 231 -9.58 8.28 2.59
N ARG A 232 -10.72 8.96 2.81
CA ARG A 232 -10.72 10.35 3.30
C ARG A 232 -9.99 10.48 4.63
N THR A 233 -10.34 9.63 5.58
CA THR A 233 -9.77 9.65 6.93
C THR A 233 -8.26 9.46 6.88
N ALA A 234 -7.79 8.48 6.12
CA ALA A 234 -6.37 8.19 5.99
C ALA A 234 -5.61 9.36 5.33
N LEU A 235 -6.13 9.91 4.23
CA LEU A 235 -5.51 11.03 3.50
C LEU A 235 -5.46 12.31 4.33
N MET A 236 -6.51 12.63 5.09
CA MET A 236 -6.53 13.79 6.00
C MET A 236 -5.43 13.68 7.07
N HIS A 237 -5.20 12.49 7.63
CA HIS A 237 -4.15 12.27 8.63
C HIS A 237 -2.74 12.27 8.02
N LEU A 238 -2.61 11.87 6.76
CA LEU A 238 -1.35 11.99 6.01
C LEU A 238 -1.08 13.43 5.54
N GLU A 239 -2.10 14.29 5.53
CA GLU A 239 -2.09 15.62 4.92
C GLU A 239 -1.68 15.56 3.44
N LEU A 240 -2.27 14.61 2.71
CA LEU A 240 -2.03 14.41 1.28
C LEU A 240 -3.31 14.60 0.48
N GLU A 241 -3.20 15.35 -0.62
CA GLU A 241 -4.28 15.60 -1.58
C GLU A 241 -3.95 14.91 -2.90
N PRO A 242 -4.63 13.79 -3.26
CA PRO A 242 -4.34 13.09 -4.51
C PRO A 242 -4.71 13.89 -5.76
N TYR A 243 -3.94 13.70 -6.83
CA TYR A 243 -4.13 14.39 -8.11
C TYR A 243 -5.30 13.83 -8.93
N LEU A 244 -5.60 12.55 -8.78
CA LEU A 244 -6.56 11.83 -9.61
C LEU A 244 -7.84 11.45 -8.83
N ASN A 245 -9.02 11.75 -9.39
CA ASN A 245 -10.30 11.33 -8.83
C ASN A 245 -11.05 10.42 -9.83
N MET A 246 -10.77 9.11 -9.75
CA MET A 246 -11.14 8.13 -10.78
C MET A 246 -12.18 7.10 -10.30
N GLY A 247 -12.63 7.18 -9.05
CA GLY A 247 -13.47 6.13 -8.45
C GLY A 247 -12.80 4.75 -8.37
N MET A 248 -11.46 4.70 -8.41
CA MET A 248 -10.68 3.46 -8.44
C MET A 248 -10.59 2.80 -7.06
N ARG A 249 -10.63 1.47 -7.05
CA ARG A 249 -10.50 0.61 -5.86
C ARG A 249 -10.01 -0.80 -6.19
N LEU A 250 -9.22 -0.93 -7.27
CA LEU A 250 -8.64 -2.21 -7.67
C LEU A 250 -7.51 -2.62 -6.71
N GLY A 251 -6.64 -1.67 -6.34
CA GLY A 251 -5.38 -1.97 -5.67
C GLY A 251 -4.27 -2.27 -6.67
N GLU A 252 -3.41 -3.23 -6.34
CA GLU A 252 -2.29 -3.71 -7.18
C GLU A 252 -1.17 -2.70 -7.44
N GLY A 253 -1.30 -1.43 -7.04
CA GLY A 253 -0.42 -0.35 -7.50
C GLY A 253 -0.90 0.30 -8.81
N SER A 254 -2.13 0.01 -9.23
CA SER A 254 -2.68 0.49 -10.50
C SER A 254 -2.79 2.02 -10.58
N GLY A 255 -3.21 2.67 -9.49
CA GLY A 255 -3.26 4.12 -9.39
C GLY A 255 -1.86 4.74 -9.28
N ALA A 256 -0.93 4.08 -8.60
CA ALA A 256 0.46 4.52 -8.56
C ALA A 256 1.08 4.56 -9.98
N ALA A 257 0.91 3.48 -10.77
CA ALA A 257 1.33 3.44 -12.16
C ALA A 257 0.66 4.54 -13.01
N LEU A 258 -0.65 4.77 -12.81
CA LEU A 258 -1.39 5.80 -13.55
C LEU A 258 -0.91 7.23 -13.25
N ALA A 259 -0.33 7.48 -12.08
CA ALA A 259 0.18 8.80 -11.69
C ALA A 259 1.66 9.03 -12.05
N MET A 260 2.41 8.01 -12.49
CA MET A 260 3.81 8.18 -12.89
C MET A 260 4.01 9.24 -13.99
N PRO A 261 3.16 9.31 -15.05
CA PRO A 261 3.28 10.37 -16.06
C PRO A 261 3.08 11.80 -15.50
N ILE A 262 2.39 11.98 -14.36
CA ILE A 262 2.26 13.29 -13.70
C ILE A 262 3.61 13.73 -13.12
N VAL A 263 4.37 12.79 -12.55
CA VAL A 263 5.73 13.05 -12.05
C VAL A 263 6.64 13.43 -13.21
N GLU A 264 6.60 12.68 -14.31
CA GLU A 264 7.37 12.99 -15.52
C GLU A 264 7.00 14.35 -16.12
N ALA A 265 5.70 14.69 -16.16
CA ALA A 265 5.23 16.00 -16.64
C ALA A 265 5.76 17.15 -15.78
N ALA A 266 5.85 16.98 -14.46
CA ALA A 266 6.45 17.98 -13.57
C ALA A 266 7.95 18.17 -13.86
N CYS A 267 8.69 17.08 -14.08
CA CYS A 267 10.10 17.15 -14.50
C CYS A 267 10.25 17.85 -15.86
N ALA A 268 9.43 17.47 -16.85
CA ALA A 268 9.47 18.07 -18.18
C ALA A 268 9.17 19.58 -18.14
N MET A 269 8.16 20.00 -17.37
CA MET A 269 7.86 21.43 -17.18
C MET A 269 9.04 22.17 -16.55
N TYR A 270 9.69 21.58 -15.55
CA TYR A 270 10.83 22.22 -14.88
C TYR A 270 12.04 22.38 -15.81
N HIS A 271 12.32 21.39 -16.65
CA HIS A 271 13.51 21.39 -17.51
C HIS A 271 13.32 22.08 -18.86
N GLU A 272 12.13 21.99 -19.46
CA GLU A 272 11.91 22.37 -20.86
C GLU A 272 11.11 23.67 -21.02
N MET A 273 10.48 24.19 -19.96
CA MET A 273 9.70 25.43 -20.07
C MET A 273 10.62 26.65 -20.24
N GLY A 274 10.34 27.47 -21.24
CA GLY A 274 11.08 28.70 -21.50
C GLY A 274 10.98 29.72 -20.35
N MET A 275 12.02 30.53 -20.18
CA MET A 275 12.03 31.63 -19.22
C MET A 275 11.40 32.88 -19.81
N LEU A 276 10.54 33.57 -19.06
CA LEU A 276 9.94 34.85 -19.48
C LEU A 276 10.99 35.88 -19.92
N ALA A 277 12.14 35.92 -19.23
CA ALA A 277 13.26 36.79 -19.57
C ALA A 277 13.80 36.56 -20.99
N ALA A 278 13.79 35.32 -21.49
CA ALA A 278 14.23 35.00 -22.85
C ALA A 278 13.27 35.53 -23.93
N SER A 279 12.03 35.87 -23.55
CA SER A 279 11.03 36.47 -24.44
C SER A 279 10.71 37.93 -24.09
N ASN A 280 11.53 38.58 -23.26
CA ASN A 280 11.32 39.97 -22.78
C ASN A 280 9.97 40.19 -22.09
N ILE A 281 9.39 39.17 -21.47
CA ILE A 281 8.13 39.27 -20.74
C ILE A 281 8.43 39.61 -19.28
N VAL A 282 7.81 40.68 -18.76
CA VAL A 282 7.92 41.11 -17.36
C VAL A 282 6.53 41.09 -16.74
N LEU A 283 6.38 40.36 -15.63
CA LEU A 283 5.14 40.34 -14.85
C LEU A 283 5.22 41.36 -13.71
N PRO A 284 4.08 41.94 -13.28
CA PRO A 284 4.03 42.71 -12.05
C PRO A 284 4.54 41.86 -10.89
N LYS A 285 5.42 42.41 -10.05
CA LYS A 285 5.73 41.75 -8.78
C LYS A 285 4.47 41.85 -7.91
N GLY A 286 3.88 40.70 -7.60
CA GLY A 286 2.79 40.57 -6.63
C GLY A 286 3.25 40.89 -5.21
#